data_AF-A0A243PEE0-F1
#
_entry.id   AF-A0A243PEE0-F1
#
_cell.length_a   1.000
_cell.length_b   1.000
_cell.length_c   1.000
_cell.angle_alpha   90.00
_cell.angle_beta   90.00
_cell.angle_gamma   90.00
#
_symmetry.space_group_name_H-M   'P 1'
#
loop_
_entity.id
_entity.type
_entity.pdbx_description
1 polymer ?
#
loop_
_entity_poly.entity_id
_entity_poly.type
_entity_poly.pdbx_seq_one_letter_code
_entity_poly.pdbx_strand_id
1 'polypeptide(L)'
;MKVSPPQDRAGETENSPPAYMAGVTARALMSKSFPPIQWIVRPVLVEGLTVFAGPPKLGKSWAMLGVALAVASGGIALGISRCEQGDVLYLRISVQ
;
A
#
# COMPACT_ATOMS: atom_id res chain seq x y z
N MET A 1 -13.51 -38.38 -53.61
CA MET A 1 -14.73 -37.92 -52.90
C MET A 1 -14.75 -38.67 -51.57
N LYS A 2 -14.42 -38.15 -50.39
CA LYS A 2 -14.25 -36.79 -49.85
C LYS A 2 -12.90 -36.72 -49.13
N VAL A 3 -12.07 -35.72 -49.39
CA VAL A 3 -11.03 -35.28 -48.44
C VAL A 3 -11.59 -34.02 -47.80
N SER A 4 -11.93 -34.13 -46.52
CA SER A 4 -12.39 -32.98 -45.73
C SER A 4 -11.19 -32.07 -45.45
N PRO A 5 -11.35 -30.75 -45.58
CA PRO A 5 -10.27 -29.79 -45.41
C PRO A 5 -9.75 -29.77 -43.96
N PRO A 6 -8.48 -29.38 -43.75
CA PRO A 6 -7.91 -29.23 -42.42
C PRO A 6 -8.69 -28.15 -41.67
N GLN A 7 -9.25 -28.52 -40.51
CA GLN A 7 -9.93 -27.56 -39.65
C GLN A 7 -8.88 -26.62 -39.04
N ASP A 8 -8.89 -25.40 -39.57
CA ASP A 8 -8.12 -24.24 -39.16
C ASP A 8 -8.17 -23.97 -37.65
N ARG A 9 -7.01 -23.60 -37.10
CA ARG A 9 -6.91 -22.82 -35.86
C ARG A 9 -7.60 -21.47 -36.07
N ALA A 10 -8.68 -21.19 -35.35
CA ALA A 10 -9.07 -19.83 -35.02
C ALA A 10 -10.09 -19.82 -33.86
N GLY A 11 -9.73 -19.17 -32.74
CA GLY A 11 -10.71 -18.44 -31.94
C GLY A 11 -10.99 -18.89 -30.50
N GLU A 12 -9.97 -19.16 -29.68
CA GLU A 12 -10.12 -18.92 -28.23
C GLU A 12 -10.13 -17.40 -28.04
N THR A 13 -11.33 -16.81 -27.94
CA THR A 13 -11.48 -15.38 -27.65
C THR A 13 -11.23 -15.14 -26.17
N GLU A 14 -9.98 -14.84 -25.87
CA GLU A 14 -9.47 -14.19 -24.67
C GLU A 14 -10.17 -12.83 -24.47
N ASN A 15 -11.36 -12.83 -23.86
CA ASN A 15 -12.09 -11.62 -23.47
C ASN A 15 -12.53 -11.69 -22.01
N SER A 16 -11.61 -12.06 -21.11
CA SER A 16 -11.82 -11.80 -19.69
C SER A 16 -11.60 -10.30 -19.44
N PRO A 17 -12.53 -9.60 -18.78
CA PRO A 17 -12.29 -8.22 -18.40
C PRO A 17 -11.01 -8.16 -17.56
N PRO A 18 -10.18 -7.13 -17.75
CA PRO A 18 -8.92 -7.03 -17.02
C PRO A 18 -9.19 -6.99 -15.51
N ALA A 19 -8.30 -7.55 -14.71
CA ALA A 19 -8.51 -7.76 -13.28
C ALA A 19 -8.91 -6.49 -12.49
N TYR A 20 -8.60 -5.30 -13.00
CA TYR A 20 -9.00 -4.02 -12.39
C TYR A 20 -10.49 -3.66 -12.58
N MET A 21 -11.23 -4.34 -13.47
CA MET A 21 -12.67 -4.16 -13.67
C MET A 21 -13.53 -5.05 -12.75
N ALA A 22 -12.92 -5.90 -11.93
CA ALA A 22 -13.63 -6.67 -10.91
C ALA A 22 -13.98 -5.78 -9.71
N GLY A 23 -15.07 -5.03 -9.81
CA GLY A 23 -15.60 -4.18 -8.73
C GLY A 23 -16.49 -4.92 -7.73
N VAL A 24 -16.71 -4.33 -6.55
CA VAL A 24 -17.72 -4.80 -5.57
C VAL A 24 -18.99 -3.96 -5.71
N THR A 25 -20.18 -4.54 -5.51
CA THR A 25 -21.43 -3.79 -5.57
C THR A 25 -21.57 -2.83 -4.38
N ALA A 26 -22.24 -1.69 -4.58
CA ALA A 26 -22.45 -0.69 -3.52
C ALA A 26 -23.15 -1.29 -2.28
N ARG A 27 -24.14 -2.18 -2.49
CA ARG A 27 -24.84 -2.89 -1.41
C ARG A 27 -23.91 -3.81 -0.61
N ALA A 28 -22.99 -4.51 -1.28
CA ALA A 28 -22.02 -5.37 -0.62
C ALA A 28 -21.01 -4.56 0.19
N LEU A 29 -20.58 -3.39 -0.31
CA LEU A 29 -19.68 -2.48 0.40
C LEU A 29 -20.31 -1.93 1.68
N MET A 30 -21.58 -1.47 1.61
CA MET A 30 -22.31 -0.94 2.78
C MET A 30 -22.55 -1.99 3.87
N SER A 31 -22.62 -3.26 3.49
CA SER A 31 -22.86 -4.37 4.41
C SER A 31 -21.56 -4.94 5.01
N LYS A 32 -20.39 -4.41 4.61
CA LYS A 32 -19.09 -4.92 5.03
C LYS A 32 -18.66 -4.27 6.33
N SER A 33 -18.22 -5.09 7.30
CA SER A 33 -17.53 -4.60 8.49
C SER A 33 -16.06 -4.36 8.17
N PHE A 34 -15.56 -3.17 8.48
CA PHE A 34 -14.15 -2.84 8.34
C PHE A 34 -13.42 -3.07 9.66
N PRO A 35 -12.19 -3.60 9.62
CA PRO A 35 -11.37 -3.70 10.82
C PRO A 35 -11.07 -2.31 11.39
N PRO A 36 -10.77 -2.22 12.71
CA PRO A 36 -10.36 -0.96 13.30
C PRO A 36 -9.04 -0.48 12.68
N ILE A 37 -8.92 0.84 12.51
CA ILE A 37 -7.73 1.49 11.93
C ILE A 37 -6.49 1.11 12.75
N GLN A 38 -5.50 0.50 12.10
CA GLN A 38 -4.21 0.24 12.71
C GLN A 38 -3.30 1.46 12.60
N TRP A 39 -2.78 1.90 13.75
CA TRP A 39 -1.95 3.09 13.85
C TRP A 39 -0.52 2.71 14.15
N ILE A 40 0.41 3.25 13.37
CA ILE A 40 1.84 3.10 13.61
C ILE A 40 2.33 4.27 14.48
N VAL A 41 1.87 5.50 14.19
CA VAL A 41 2.10 6.70 15.01
C VAL A 41 0.80 7.50 15.10
N ARG A 42 0.17 7.58 16.28
CA ARG A 42 -1.07 8.37 16.43
C ARG A 42 -0.76 9.87 16.54
N PRO A 43 -1.55 10.78 15.92
CA PRO A 43 -2.59 10.57 14.90
C PRO A 43 -2.04 10.76 13.46
N VAL A 44 -0.75 10.51 13.23
CA VAL A 44 -0.04 10.95 12.01
C VAL A 44 0.11 9.85 10.96
N LEU A 45 0.30 8.60 11.38
CA LEU A 45 0.70 7.49 10.51
C LEU A 45 -0.16 6.26 10.79
N VAL A 46 -0.91 5.85 9.77
CA VAL A 46 -1.76 4.65 9.74
C VAL A 46 -1.14 3.60 8.83
N GLU A 47 -1.65 2.36 8.93
CA GLU A 47 -1.34 1.32 7.96
C GLU A 47 -1.60 1.77 6.50
N GLY A 48 -0.78 1.29 5.57
CA GLY A 48 -0.85 1.65 4.15
C GLY A 48 0.27 2.60 3.72
N LEU A 49 -0.05 3.55 2.83
CA LEU A 49 0.90 4.48 2.25
C LEU A 49 0.62 5.91 2.74
N THR A 50 1.58 6.49 3.46
CA THR A 50 1.56 7.90 3.87
C THR A 50 2.70 8.66 3.20
N VAL A 51 2.41 9.80 2.58
CA VAL A 51 3.41 10.67 1.94
C VAL A 51 3.75 11.84 2.86
N PHE A 52 5.01 11.92 3.30
CA PHE A 52 5.49 13.00 4.14
C PHE A 52 6.20 14.09 3.30
N ALA A 53 5.51 15.20 3.05
CA ALA A 53 5.97 16.28 2.19
C ALA A 53 6.25 17.58 2.97
N GLY A 54 7.08 18.45 2.40
CA GLY A 54 7.40 19.75 2.99
C GLY A 54 8.61 20.40 2.30
N PRO A 55 8.93 21.67 2.63
CA PRO A 55 10.01 22.42 2.01
C PRO A 55 11.37 21.70 2.03
N PRO A 56 12.25 21.95 1.04
CA PRO A 56 13.60 21.40 1.03
C PRO A 56 14.39 21.81 2.28
N LYS A 57 15.29 20.93 2.74
CA LYS A 57 16.18 21.12 3.91
C LYS A 57 15.49 21.30 5.28
N LEU A 58 14.17 21.12 5.37
CA LEU A 58 13.41 21.16 6.63
C LEU A 58 13.55 19.87 7.48
N GLY A 59 14.59 19.07 7.26
CA GLY A 59 14.85 17.88 8.09
C GLY A 59 13.86 16.71 7.93
N LYS A 60 13.09 16.63 6.84
CA LYS A 60 12.11 15.54 6.61
C LYS A 60 12.71 14.14 6.76
N SER A 61 13.88 13.91 6.16
CA SER A 61 14.58 12.63 6.26
C SER A 61 14.99 12.31 7.70
N TRP A 62 15.39 13.33 8.46
CA TRP A 62 15.71 13.22 9.89
C TRP A 62 14.47 12.92 10.73
N ALA A 63 13.36 13.60 10.46
CA ALA A 63 12.08 13.32 11.13
C ALA A 63 11.63 11.88 10.88
N MET A 64 11.72 11.40 9.63
CA MET A 64 11.33 10.03 9.28
C MET A 64 12.30 8.98 9.83
N LEU A 65 13.59 9.29 9.93
CA LEU A 65 14.55 8.44 10.64
C LEU A 65 14.20 8.33 12.14
N GLY A 66 13.86 9.44 12.79
CA GLY A 66 13.43 9.46 14.19
C GLY A 66 12.15 8.63 14.41
N VAL A 67 11.18 8.73 13.50
CA VAL A 67 9.98 7.88 13.51
C VAL A 67 10.35 6.41 13.38
N ALA A 68 11.23 6.05 12.43
CA ALA A 68 11.67 4.67 12.24
C ALA A 68 12.31 4.09 13.51
N LEU A 69 13.20 4.85 14.16
CA LEU A 69 13.83 4.44 15.42
C LEU A 69 12.83 4.30 16.56
N ALA A 70 11.86 5.21 16.66
CA ALA A 70 10.81 5.15 17.67
C ALA A 70 9.91 3.91 17.50
N VAL A 71 9.56 3.55 16.26
CA VAL A 71 8.79 2.33 15.97
C VAL A 71 9.62 1.07 16.25
N ALA A 72 10.89 1.04 15.84
CA ALA A 72 11.77 -0.11 16.11
C ALA A 72 12.03 -0.36 17.61
N SER A 73 11.99 0.69 18.43
CA SER A 73 12.23 0.61 19.88
C SER A 73 10.96 0.61 20.74
N GLY A 74 9.77 0.81 20.16
CA GLY A 74 8.54 1.06 20.95
C GLY A 74 8.58 2.36 21.76
N GLY A 75 9.36 3.34 21.28
CA GLY A 75 9.60 4.64 21.89
C GLY A 75 8.53 5.68 21.54
N ILE A 76 8.85 6.96 21.76
CA ILE A 76 7.97 8.09 21.44
C ILE A 76 8.36 8.65 20.08
N ALA A 77 7.46 8.58 19.10
CA ALA A 77 7.66 9.22 17.79
C ALA A 77 7.19 10.68 17.84
N LEU A 78 7.95 11.57 17.20
CA LEU A 78 7.66 13.01 17.04
C LEU A 78 7.34 13.76 18.35
N GLY A 79 7.66 13.19 19.51
CA GLY A 79 7.27 13.74 20.82
C GLY A 79 5.78 13.67 21.14
N ILE A 80 4.96 12.98 20.33
CA ILE A 80 3.50 13.01 20.44
C ILE A 80 2.89 11.70 20.97
N SER A 81 3.38 10.54 20.53
CA SER A 81 2.75 9.26 20.84
C SER A 81 3.80 8.17 21.00
N ARG A 82 3.54 7.29 21.96
CA ARG A 82 4.25 6.01 22.06
C ARG A 82 3.84 5.12 20.89
N CYS A 83 4.82 4.51 20.24
CA CYS A 83 4.61 3.60 19.12
C CYS A 83 4.55 2.16 19.63
N GLU A 84 3.78 1.32 18.94
CA GLU A 84 3.92 -0.12 19.09
C GLU A 84 5.25 -0.56 18.47
N GLN A 85 5.96 -1.47 19.15
CA GLN A 85 7.24 -1.95 18.66
C GLN A 85 7.03 -2.84 17.44
N GLY A 86 7.77 -2.59 16.37
CA GLY A 86 7.70 -3.42 15.16
C GLY A 86 8.94 -3.30 14.29
N ASP A 87 9.00 -4.15 13.26
CA ASP A 87 10.08 -4.14 12.29
C ASP A 87 9.97 -2.93 11.35
N VAL A 88 11.10 -2.28 11.08
CA VAL A 88 11.14 -1.08 10.24
C VAL A 88 12.25 -1.18 9.21
N LEU A 89 11.90 -0.91 7.95
CA LEU A 89 12.85 -0.70 6.86
C LEU A 89 12.91 0.78 6.49
N TYR A 90 14.02 1.44 6.80
CA TYR A 90 14.27 2.83 6.39
C TYR A 90 15.22 2.88 5.20
N LEU A 91 14.72 3.35 4.06
CA LEU A 91 15.49 3.54 2.83
C LEU A 91 15.66 5.03 2.55
N ARG A 92 16.89 5.52 2.63
CA ARG A 92 17.24 6.88 2.22
C ARG A 92 17.90 6.85 0.86
N ILE A 93 17.17 7.24 -0.17
CA ILE A 93 17.73 7.54 -1.49
C ILE A 93 18.09 9.02 -1.53
N SER A 94 19.38 9.33 -1.45
CA SER A 94 19.87 10.69 -1.59
C SER A 94 21.19 10.63 -2.34
N VAL A 95 21.22 11.17 -3.54
CA VAL A 95 22.46 11.73 -4.09
C VAL A 95 22.64 13.05 -3.36
N GLN A 96 23.77 13.19 -2.68
CA GLN A 96 24.15 14.44 -2.02
C GLN A 96 24.99 15.27 -2.97
#